data_AF-W6ZM67-F1
#
_entry.id   AF-W6ZM67-F1
#
_cell.length_a   1.000
_cell.length_b   1.000
_cell.length_c   1.000
_cell.angle_alpha   90.00
_cell.angle_beta   90.00
_cell.angle_gamma   90.00
#
_symmetry.space_group_name_H-M   'P 1'
#
loop_
_entity.id
_entity.type
_entity.pdbx_description
1 polymer ?
#
loop_
_entity_poly.entity_id
_entity_poly.type
_entity_poly.pdbx_seq_one_letter_code
_entity_poly.pdbx_strand_id
1 'polypeptide(L)'
;MLFSTILYAALAQSLTASAATMMVTVAANNKFQFTPNSVTAQPGDTVAFNFVAQNHSVASSTANQPCQPGPNALFSDFQPIPGNPKGSPNPANGRRQAGNTPMFMVPITDNQPIYVYCPQAQHCQQGMVMVINPPNA
;
A
#
# COMPACT_ATOMS: atom_id res chain seq x y z
N MET A 1 55.73 16.53 -34.67
CA MET A 1 54.80 16.98 -33.62
C MET A 1 53.39 16.81 -34.14
N LEU A 2 52.68 15.76 -33.71
CA LEU A 2 51.28 15.51 -34.08
C LEU A 2 50.53 15.20 -32.78
N PHE A 3 49.75 16.15 -32.30
CA PHE A 3 48.90 15.98 -31.13
C PHE A 3 47.53 15.49 -31.59
N SER A 4 47.24 14.21 -31.38
CA SER A 4 45.90 13.65 -31.57
C SER A 4 45.02 14.00 -30.38
N THR A 5 44.06 14.90 -30.58
CA THR A 5 43.00 15.18 -29.60
C THR A 5 41.86 14.17 -29.78
N ILE A 6 41.75 13.23 -28.85
CA ILE A 6 40.61 12.30 -28.78
C ILE A 6 39.43 13.04 -28.14
N LEU A 7 38.41 13.34 -28.94
CA LEU A 7 37.12 13.85 -28.47
C LEU A 7 36.33 12.70 -27.84
N TYR A 8 36.25 12.68 -26.51
CA TYR A 8 35.33 11.80 -25.78
C TYR A 8 33.93 12.42 -25.83
N ALA A 9 33.03 11.85 -26.63
CA ALA A 9 31.60 12.14 -26.55
C ALA A 9 31.05 11.45 -25.29
N ALA A 10 30.76 12.24 -24.25
CA ALA A 10 30.06 11.74 -23.07
C ALA A 10 28.58 11.52 -23.42
N LEU A 11 28.14 10.25 -23.48
CA LEU A 11 26.72 9.92 -23.50
C LEU A 11 26.12 10.24 -22.12
N ALA A 12 25.34 11.31 -22.05
CA ALA A 12 24.49 11.57 -20.90
C ALA A 12 23.35 10.52 -20.90
N GLN A 13 23.47 9.50 -20.05
CA GLN A 13 22.38 8.56 -19.80
C GLN A 13 21.32 9.28 -18.96
N SER A 14 20.20 9.63 -19.58
CA SER A 14 19.03 10.16 -18.89
C SER A 14 18.43 9.06 -18.01
N LEU A 15 18.52 9.22 -16.68
CA LEU A 15 17.82 8.37 -15.72
C LEU A 15 16.32 8.69 -15.78
N THR A 16 15.53 7.81 -16.39
CA THR A 16 14.08 7.87 -16.29
C THR A 16 13.66 7.40 -14.90
N ALA A 17 13.20 8.31 -14.04
CA ALA A 17 12.54 7.93 -12.80
C ALA A 17 11.14 7.40 -13.14
N SER A 18 10.88 6.11 -12.91
CA SER A 18 9.55 5.52 -13.02
C SER A 18 8.86 5.51 -11.67
N ALA A 19 7.62 5.99 -11.60
CA ALA A 19 6.77 5.84 -10.43
C ALA A 19 6.47 4.35 -10.15
N ALA A 20 6.76 3.89 -8.95
CA ALA A 20 6.49 2.52 -8.52
C ALA A 20 5.07 2.39 -7.95
N THR A 21 4.47 1.20 -8.11
CA THR A 21 3.24 0.82 -7.40
C THR A 21 3.55 -0.28 -6.41
N MET A 22 3.37 -0.01 -5.12
CA MET A 22 3.62 -0.95 -4.03
C MET A 22 2.31 -1.57 -3.58
N MET A 23 2.20 -2.89 -3.70
CA MET A 23 0.99 -3.62 -3.37
C MET A 23 0.95 -3.99 -1.88
N VAL A 24 -0.15 -3.66 -1.21
CA VAL A 24 -0.48 -4.10 0.14
C VAL A 24 -1.74 -4.95 0.08
N THR A 25 -1.64 -6.22 0.46
CA THR A 25 -2.79 -7.11 0.57
C THR A 25 -3.50 -6.88 1.90
N VAL A 26 -4.79 -6.53 1.84
CA VAL A 26 -5.67 -6.35 3.00
C VAL A 26 -6.42 -7.65 3.24
N ALA A 27 -6.35 -8.16 4.47
CA ALA A 27 -6.98 -9.40 4.90
C ALA A 27 -6.38 -10.69 4.30
N ALA A 28 -5.07 -10.69 4.05
CA ALA A 28 -4.35 -11.88 3.61
C ALA A 28 -4.66 -13.08 4.54
N ASN A 29 -4.98 -14.24 3.94
CA ASN A 29 -5.35 -15.46 4.66
C ASN A 29 -6.53 -15.31 5.63
N ASN A 30 -7.49 -14.41 5.36
CA ASN A 30 -8.62 -14.10 6.24
C ASN A 30 -8.21 -13.60 7.64
N LYS A 31 -7.06 -12.94 7.76
CA LYS A 31 -6.55 -12.38 9.03
C LYS A 31 -6.74 -10.88 9.10
N PHE A 32 -6.74 -10.31 10.31
CA PHE A 32 -6.80 -8.87 10.52
C PHE A 32 -5.41 -8.24 10.32
N GLN A 33 -4.95 -8.18 9.06
CA GLN A 33 -3.61 -7.68 8.74
C GLN A 33 -3.54 -6.95 7.38
N PHE A 34 -2.60 -6.02 7.31
CA PHE A 34 -2.03 -5.49 6.06
C PHE A 34 -0.76 -6.27 5.74
N THR A 35 -0.51 -6.61 4.47
CA THR A 35 0.65 -7.42 4.07
C THR A 35 1.31 -6.86 2.81
N PRO A 36 2.53 -6.30 2.89
CA PRO A 36 3.30 -6.09 4.12
C PRO A 36 2.64 -5.05 5.06
N ASN A 37 3.02 -5.05 6.33
CA ASN A 37 2.58 -4.04 7.32
C ASN A 37 3.56 -2.85 7.43
N SER A 38 4.57 -2.80 6.57
CA SER A 38 5.47 -1.66 6.41
C SER A 38 5.88 -1.55 4.94
N VAL A 39 5.91 -0.33 4.41
CA VAL A 39 6.32 -0.04 3.04
C VAL A 39 7.19 1.22 3.04
N THR A 40 8.27 1.23 2.25
CA THR A 40 9.08 2.43 1.97
C THR A 40 8.82 2.85 0.53
N ALA A 41 8.44 4.10 0.33
CA ALA A 41 7.89 4.70 -0.88
C ALA A 41 8.53 6.08 -1.13
N GLN A 42 8.81 6.40 -2.38
CA GLN A 42 9.29 7.73 -2.78
C GLN A 42 8.14 8.63 -3.26
N PRO A 43 8.33 9.96 -3.28
CA PRO A 43 7.34 10.87 -3.83
C PRO A 43 7.13 10.56 -5.31
N GLY A 44 5.86 10.45 -5.72
CA GLY A 44 5.45 10.01 -7.05
C GLY A 44 5.06 8.53 -7.12
N ASP A 45 5.43 7.72 -6.12
CA ASP A 45 4.96 6.34 -6.04
C ASP A 45 3.48 6.26 -5.61
N THR A 46 2.88 5.09 -5.72
CA THR A 46 1.54 4.78 -5.21
C THR A 46 1.56 3.54 -4.34
N VAL A 47 0.93 3.60 -3.17
CA VAL A 47 0.63 2.41 -2.37
C VAL A 47 -0.79 1.95 -2.69
N ALA A 48 -0.91 0.71 -3.15
CA ALA A 48 -2.12 0.12 -3.68
C ALA A 48 -2.63 -0.97 -2.74
N PHE A 49 -3.73 -0.69 -2.04
CA PHE A 49 -4.35 -1.61 -1.08
C PHE A 49 -5.34 -2.53 -1.79
N ASN A 50 -5.04 -3.82 -1.79
CA ASN A 50 -5.82 -4.87 -2.43
C ASN A 50 -6.66 -5.65 -1.41
N PHE A 51 -7.98 -5.50 -1.44
CA PHE A 51 -8.89 -6.15 -0.49
C PHE A 51 -9.28 -7.55 -0.97
N VAL A 52 -8.85 -8.59 -0.25
CA VAL A 52 -9.01 -9.99 -0.73
C VAL A 52 -10.04 -10.81 0.03
N ALA A 53 -10.50 -10.37 1.21
CA ALA A 53 -11.46 -11.12 2.02
C ALA A 53 -12.17 -10.24 3.04
N GLN A 54 -13.42 -10.63 3.39
CA GLN A 54 -14.24 -10.03 4.44
C GLN A 54 -14.40 -8.50 4.32
N ASN A 55 -14.97 -7.86 5.33
CA ASN A 55 -15.11 -6.41 5.35
C ASN A 55 -13.92 -5.78 6.06
N HIS A 56 -13.16 -4.95 5.35
CA HIS A 56 -12.02 -4.20 5.88
C HIS A 56 -12.01 -2.79 5.30
N SER A 57 -11.20 -1.93 5.88
CA SER A 57 -11.01 -0.56 5.40
C SER A 57 -9.57 -0.12 5.65
N VAL A 58 -9.15 0.92 4.94
CA VAL A 58 -7.89 1.64 5.10
C VAL A 58 -8.24 3.03 5.60
N ALA A 59 -7.80 3.37 6.80
CA ALA A 59 -7.88 4.71 7.35
C ALA A 59 -6.54 5.19 7.87
N SER A 60 -6.24 6.49 7.81
CA SER A 60 -5.02 7.03 8.43
C SER A 60 -5.26 7.58 9.84
N SER A 61 -4.23 7.46 10.66
CA SER A 61 -4.18 7.87 12.07
C SER A 61 -2.94 8.72 12.33
N THR A 62 -2.72 9.12 13.58
CA THR A 62 -1.46 9.74 14.00
C THR A 62 -0.56 8.72 14.71
N ALA A 63 0.75 8.99 14.77
CA ALA A 63 1.72 8.12 15.46
C ALA A 63 1.32 7.77 16.90
N ASN A 64 0.70 8.73 17.60
CA ASN A 64 0.39 8.63 19.03
C ASN A 64 -1.05 8.20 19.33
N GLN A 65 -1.92 8.18 18.31
CA GLN A 65 -3.33 7.79 18.46
C GLN A 65 -3.69 6.76 17.39
N PRO A 66 -3.13 5.54 17.47
CA PRO A 66 -3.53 4.46 16.59
C PRO A 66 -5.02 4.14 16.80
N CYS A 67 -5.67 3.58 15.79
CA CYS A 67 -7.09 3.21 15.82
C CYS A 67 -8.08 4.39 15.91
N GLN A 68 -7.63 5.62 15.69
CA GLN A 68 -8.46 6.82 15.62
C GLN A 68 -8.11 7.61 14.35
N PRO A 69 -9.08 8.27 13.70
CA PRO A 69 -8.80 9.04 12.51
C PRO A 69 -7.89 10.23 12.85
N GLY A 70 -6.84 10.41 12.07
CA GLY A 70 -6.03 11.62 12.12
C GLY A 70 -6.76 12.82 11.48
N PRO A 71 -6.18 14.03 11.59
CA PRO A 71 -6.63 15.18 10.80
C PRO A 71 -6.56 14.86 9.31
N ASN A 72 -7.64 15.16 8.56
CA ASN A 72 -7.74 14.87 7.12
C ASN A 72 -7.43 13.40 6.78
N ALA A 73 -7.92 12.48 7.61
CA ALA A 73 -7.62 11.07 7.46
C ALA A 73 -7.97 10.55 6.05
N LEU A 74 -7.07 9.74 5.51
CA LEU A 74 -7.40 8.82 4.43
C LEU A 74 -8.53 7.93 4.93
N PHE A 75 -9.49 7.64 4.06
CA PHE A 75 -10.52 6.65 4.35
C PHE A 75 -10.98 6.02 3.03
N SER A 76 -10.81 4.71 2.92
CA SER A 76 -11.21 3.96 1.74
C SER A 76 -12.71 3.65 1.68
N ASP A 77 -13.50 4.10 2.65
CA ASP A 77 -14.76 3.46 3.03
C ASP A 77 -14.54 1.99 3.46
N PHE A 78 -15.60 1.30 3.88
CA PHE A 78 -15.60 -0.14 4.10
C PHE A 78 -15.70 -0.87 2.77
N GLN A 79 -14.80 -1.83 2.57
CA GLN A 79 -14.68 -2.63 1.36
C GLN A 79 -15.13 -4.07 1.66
N PRO A 80 -16.45 -4.38 1.53
CA PRO A 80 -16.97 -5.70 1.81
C PRO A 80 -16.61 -6.66 0.67
N ILE A 81 -15.75 -7.63 0.96
CA ILE A 81 -15.53 -8.78 0.10
C ILE A 81 -16.33 -9.94 0.68
N PRO A 82 -17.25 -10.56 -0.08
CA PRO A 82 -17.96 -11.75 0.36
C PRO A 82 -16.96 -12.78 0.90
N GLY A 83 -17.02 -13.04 2.20
CA GLY A 83 -16.16 -14.02 2.84
C GLY A 83 -16.59 -15.44 2.45
N ASN A 84 -15.63 -16.35 2.34
CA ASN A 84 -15.90 -17.78 2.43
C ASN A 84 -15.82 -18.20 3.91
N PRO A 85 -16.94 -18.36 4.65
CA PRO A 85 -16.94 -18.69 6.09
C PRO A 85 -16.35 -20.08 6.44
N LYS A 86 -15.89 -20.86 5.45
CA LYS A 86 -15.35 -22.22 5.61
C LYS A 86 -13.89 -22.39 5.12
N GLY A 87 -13.12 -21.32 4.93
CA GLY A 87 -11.67 -21.42 4.62
C GLY A 87 -11.29 -22.15 3.32
N SER A 88 -12.26 -22.51 2.47
CA SER A 88 -12.02 -23.12 1.16
C SER A 88 -11.77 -22.01 0.12
N PRO A 89 -10.80 -22.15 -0.80
CA PRO A 89 -10.54 -21.13 -1.81
C PRO A 89 -11.75 -21.02 -2.74
N ASN A 90 -12.47 -19.88 -2.68
CA ASN A 90 -13.51 -19.39 -3.60
C ASN A 90 -14.49 -20.44 -4.22
N PRO A 91 -15.81 -20.26 -4.04
CA PRO A 91 -16.50 -19.54 -5.13
C PRO A 91 -17.80 -18.82 -4.73
N ALA A 92 -17.93 -17.54 -5.09
CA ALA A 92 -19.25 -17.00 -5.45
C ALA A 92 -19.40 -16.78 -6.97
N ASN A 93 -18.30 -16.81 -7.72
CA ASN A 93 -18.21 -16.96 -9.17
C ASN A 93 -16.71 -17.16 -9.45
N GLY A 94 -16.28 -18.31 -9.96
CA GLY A 94 -14.87 -18.71 -10.13
C GLY A 94 -14.05 -17.88 -11.13
N ARG A 95 -14.13 -16.55 -11.07
CA ARG A 95 -13.42 -15.57 -11.91
C ARG A 95 -13.21 -14.24 -11.17
N ARG A 96 -12.61 -14.25 -9.98
CA ARG A 96 -11.89 -13.06 -9.53
C ARG A 96 -10.41 -13.37 -9.65
N GLN A 97 -9.87 -13.10 -10.84
CA GLN A 97 -8.44 -12.89 -11.04
C GLN A 97 -7.94 -11.97 -9.92
N ALA A 98 -6.70 -12.16 -9.47
CA ALA A 98 -6.04 -11.37 -8.44
C ALA A 98 -5.90 -9.85 -8.76
N GLY A 99 -6.68 -9.32 -9.71
CA GLY A 99 -6.77 -7.91 -10.09
C GLY A 99 -8.21 -7.39 -10.30
N ASN A 100 -9.26 -8.07 -9.81
CA ASN A 100 -10.66 -7.59 -9.87
C ASN A 100 -11.31 -7.40 -8.48
N THR A 101 -10.47 -7.28 -7.47
CA THR A 101 -10.78 -6.90 -6.09
C THR A 101 -10.80 -5.36 -5.99
N PRO A 102 -11.59 -4.78 -5.07
CA PRO A 102 -11.49 -3.36 -4.78
C PRO A 102 -10.05 -3.00 -4.46
N MET A 103 -9.57 -1.92 -5.07
CA MET A 103 -8.25 -1.36 -4.83
C MET A 103 -8.44 0.05 -4.28
N PHE A 104 -7.73 0.39 -3.22
CA PHE A 104 -7.62 1.76 -2.74
C PHE A 104 -6.20 2.26 -3.01
N MET A 105 -6.08 3.29 -3.84
CA MET A 105 -4.81 3.85 -4.27
C MET A 105 -4.46 5.07 -3.43
N VAL A 106 -3.30 5.05 -2.79
CA VAL A 106 -2.77 6.15 -1.99
C VAL A 106 -1.52 6.70 -2.71
N PRO A 107 -1.63 7.84 -3.41
CA PRO A 107 -0.47 8.50 -4.01
C PRO A 107 0.44 9.04 -2.91
N ILE A 108 1.75 8.87 -3.08
CA ILE A 108 2.75 9.32 -2.13
C ILE A 108 3.32 10.64 -2.62
N THR A 109 3.16 11.70 -1.82
CA THR A 109 3.56 13.07 -2.18
C THR A 109 4.85 13.53 -1.50
N ASP A 110 5.23 12.87 -0.40
CA ASP A 110 6.43 13.14 0.37
C ASP A 110 6.88 11.87 1.13
N ASN A 111 7.99 11.98 1.88
CA ASN A 111 8.56 10.88 2.64
C ASN A 111 8.09 10.86 4.10
N GLN A 112 7.03 11.60 4.46
CA GLN A 112 6.54 11.61 5.83
C GLN A 112 5.83 10.30 6.17
N PRO A 113 5.92 9.82 7.43
CA PRO A 113 5.24 8.61 7.84
C PRO A 113 3.71 8.73 7.74
N ILE A 114 3.07 7.74 7.13
CA ILE A 114 1.61 7.58 7.11
C ILE A 114 1.26 6.36 7.93
N TYR A 115 0.61 6.58 9.08
CA TYR A 115 0.14 5.52 9.96
C TYR A 115 -1.27 5.10 9.54
N VAL A 116 -1.43 3.82 9.20
CA VAL A 116 -2.66 3.27 8.65
C VAL A 116 -3.22 2.21 9.58
N TYR A 117 -4.55 2.18 9.71
CA TYR A 117 -5.27 1.17 10.48
C TYR A 117 -6.56 0.75 9.78
N CYS A 118 -7.14 -0.37 10.23
CA CYS A 118 -8.47 -0.77 9.83
C CYS A 118 -9.51 -0.39 10.90
N PRO A 119 -10.45 0.54 10.61
CA PRO A 119 -11.48 0.97 11.57
C PRO A 119 -12.62 -0.03 11.78
N GLN A 120 -12.59 -1.19 11.11
CA GLN A 120 -13.64 -2.19 11.26
C GLN A 120 -13.60 -2.83 12.65
N ALA A 121 -14.67 -2.63 13.42
CA ALA A 121 -14.90 -3.24 14.73
C ALA A 121 -13.65 -3.18 15.64
N GLN A 122 -13.04 -4.33 15.97
CA GLN A 122 -11.84 -4.44 16.80
C GLN A 122 -10.60 -4.85 15.99
N HIS A 123 -10.60 -4.69 14.66
CA HIS A 123 -9.48 -5.14 13.82
C HIS A 123 -8.19 -4.39 14.19
N CYS A 124 -8.26 -3.06 14.35
CA CYS A 124 -7.09 -2.27 14.76
C CYS A 124 -6.59 -2.64 16.16
N GLN A 125 -7.48 -2.80 17.13
CA GLN A 125 -7.14 -3.20 18.50
C GLN A 125 -6.52 -4.62 18.55
N GLN A 126 -6.76 -5.44 17.53
CA GLN A 126 -6.13 -6.74 17.32
C GLN A 126 -4.83 -6.68 16.50
N GLY A 127 -4.30 -5.48 16.22
CA GLY A 127 -3.02 -5.28 15.54
C GLY A 127 -3.13 -5.07 14.03
N MET A 128 -4.32 -4.81 13.47
CA MET A 128 -4.46 -4.48 12.06
C MET A 128 -4.05 -3.02 11.78
N VAL A 129 -2.74 -2.80 11.83
CA VAL A 129 -2.07 -1.53 11.59
C VAL A 129 -0.91 -1.71 10.62
N MET A 130 -0.54 -0.66 9.91
CA MET A 130 0.68 -0.60 9.11
C MET A 130 1.23 0.82 9.06
N VAL A 131 2.45 0.95 8.54
CA VAL A 131 3.09 2.24 8.32
C VAL A 131 3.65 2.31 6.90
N ILE A 132 3.37 3.41 6.20
CA ILE A 132 4.08 3.78 4.97
C ILE A 132 5.15 4.79 5.40
N ASN A 133 6.37 4.64 4.90
CA ASN A 133 7.54 5.47 5.24
C ASN A 133 7.77 5.56 6.75
N PRO A 134 8.02 4.44 7.47
CA PRO A 134 8.34 4.51 8.89
C PRO A 134 9.52 5.45 9.17
N PRO A 135 9.60 6.06 10.36
CA PRO A 135 10.77 6.85 10.73
C PRO A 135 12.05 6.00 10.56
N ASN A 136 13.03 6.54 9.81
CA ASN A 136 14.30 5.88 9.45
C ASN A 136 14.20 4.78 8.36
N ALA A 137 13.17 4.83 7.52
CA ALA A 137 13.04 4.02 6.30
C ALA A 137 14.10 4.30 5.24
#